data_AF-A0A0Q9TX81-F1
#
_entry.id   AF-A0A0Q9TX81-F1
#
_cell.length_a   1.000
_cell.length_b   1.000
_cell.length_c   1.000
_cell.angle_alpha   90.00
_cell.angle_beta   90.00
_cell.angle_gamma   90.00
#
_symmetry.space_group_name_H-M   'P 1'
#
loop_
_entity.id
_entity.type
_entity.pdbx_description
1 polymer ?
#
loop_
_entity_poly.entity_id
_entity_poly.type
_entity_poly.pdbx_seq_one_letter_code
_entity_poly.pdbx_strand_id
1 'polypeptide(L)'
;MLSACTGNSDDGTAGTGVSVTPVVAADVADSSAASAVRAAATSSLDATAAGRAARQKAFVGAALQSANAYAKTLPGRTAAEKADAELATTGVKVLALSRAGDNPAQVLAQTTLKKTGAAVLVLLVGDTSGTGFKAAAVTPMLPDAKLDALDPTSDGSAAIADGKGLSAKPDDVVSAFAASVKYPDPTTTKVLADDPLSEQLRQSARAQSQALNNQGAFTQEHEPKGVLGGLRLKDGNGAIVFAHLVRNDAIAMRTPVKLTPAKDLTLLTGIKQITTEANLTSNEIVAIVIPASGPARIVAASDQLVAGSGR
;
A
#
# COMPACT_ATOMS: atom_id res chain seq x y z
N MET A 1 46.26 50.09 -27.32
CA MET A 1 45.84 49.62 -28.65
C MET A 1 45.71 48.10 -28.60
N LEU A 2 44.56 47.57 -29.05
CA LEU A 2 44.29 46.19 -29.54
C LEU A 2 44.43 45.07 -28.49
N SER A 3 43.37 44.45 -27.94
CA SER A 3 42.17 43.81 -28.52
C SER A 3 42.48 42.60 -29.43
N ALA A 4 42.34 41.40 -28.85
CA ALA A 4 41.98 40.12 -29.47
C ALA A 4 41.56 39.17 -28.30
N CYS A 5 40.30 38.83 -28.03
CA CYS A 5 39.24 38.16 -28.81
C CYS A 5 39.57 36.70 -29.16
N THR A 6 39.08 35.77 -28.34
CA THR A 6 38.27 34.58 -28.71
C THR A 6 37.53 34.15 -27.42
N GLY A 7 36.21 34.11 -27.28
CA GLY A 7 35.17 33.88 -28.27
C GLY A 7 34.69 32.43 -28.20
N ASN A 8 33.72 32.20 -27.30
CA ASN A 8 32.83 31.05 -27.05
C ASN A 8 32.80 29.86 -28.04
N SER A 9 32.80 28.64 -27.49
CA SER A 9 32.02 27.47 -27.93
C SER A 9 31.95 26.53 -26.71
N ASP A 10 30.87 26.54 -25.94
CA ASP A 10 29.79 25.55 -26.05
C ASP A 10 30.21 24.27 -26.80
N ASP A 11 30.88 23.36 -26.07
CA ASP A 11 30.77 21.93 -26.36
C ASP A 11 29.85 21.30 -25.33
N GLY A 12 28.57 21.33 -25.68
CA GLY A 12 27.55 20.51 -25.06
C GLY A 12 27.92 19.04 -25.23
N THR A 13 28.35 18.43 -24.13
CA THR A 13 28.03 17.04 -23.85
C THR A 13 26.94 17.06 -22.80
N ALA A 14 25.69 16.89 -23.25
CA ALA A 14 24.56 16.57 -22.40
C ALA A 14 24.83 15.21 -21.73
N GLY A 15 25.65 15.23 -20.68
CA GLY A 15 25.67 14.16 -19.71
C GLY A 15 24.33 14.19 -19.00
N THR A 16 23.46 13.24 -19.31
CA THR A 16 22.29 12.90 -18.50
C THR A 16 22.78 12.38 -17.14
N GLY A 17 23.33 13.27 -16.32
CA GLY A 17 23.60 13.01 -14.92
C GLY A 17 22.25 12.90 -14.24
N VAL A 18 21.79 11.67 -14.02
CA VAL A 18 20.64 11.41 -13.16
C VAL A 18 20.99 12.01 -11.81
N SER A 19 20.26 13.04 -11.38
CA SER A 19 20.47 13.67 -10.08
C SER A 19 20.42 12.60 -9.00
N VAL A 20 21.53 12.36 -8.32
CA VAL A 20 21.63 11.50 -7.12
C VAL A 20 21.47 12.34 -5.86
N THR A 21 20.73 13.44 -5.95
CA THR A 21 20.41 14.26 -4.78
C THR A 21 19.02 13.86 -4.32
N PRO A 22 18.79 13.63 -3.01
CA PRO A 22 17.47 13.30 -2.50
C PRO A 22 16.54 14.51 -2.68
N VAL A 23 15.24 14.23 -2.83
CA VAL A 23 14.20 15.26 -3.02
C VAL A 23 14.12 16.25 -1.85
N VAL A 24 14.54 15.80 -0.66
CA VAL A 24 14.61 16.56 0.58
C VAL A 24 15.86 16.14 1.35
N ALA A 25 16.39 17.02 2.20
CA ALA A 25 17.50 16.67 3.08
C ALA A 25 17.11 15.54 4.05
N ALA A 26 18.07 14.67 4.40
CA ALA A 26 17.80 13.46 5.18
C ALA A 26 17.27 13.75 6.60
N ASP A 27 17.79 14.78 7.27
CA ASP A 27 17.35 15.23 8.59
C ASP A 27 15.92 15.81 8.57
N VAL A 28 15.60 16.57 7.51
CA VAL A 28 14.25 17.07 7.24
C VAL A 28 13.30 15.92 6.95
N ALA A 29 13.73 14.92 6.20
CA ALA A 29 12.94 13.72 5.95
C ALA A 29 12.65 12.92 7.21
N ASP A 30 13.63 12.72 8.09
CA ASP A 30 13.44 11.96 9.34
C ASP A 30 12.38 12.60 10.23
N SER A 31 12.50 13.92 10.45
CA SER A 31 11.53 14.68 11.26
C SER A 31 10.14 14.72 10.62
N SER A 32 10.06 14.86 9.29
CA SER A 32 8.80 14.87 8.54
C SER A 32 8.12 13.51 8.53
N ALA A 33 8.87 12.44 8.31
CA ALA A 33 8.37 11.07 8.32
C ALA A 33 7.85 10.68 9.72
N ALA A 34 8.61 10.98 10.78
CA ALA A 34 8.16 10.75 12.15
C ALA A 34 6.84 11.51 12.45
N SER A 35 6.73 12.75 11.98
CA SER A 35 5.52 13.57 12.17
C SER A 35 4.33 13.02 11.38
N ALA A 36 4.52 12.65 10.12
CA ALA A 36 3.49 12.09 9.26
C ALA A 36 2.99 10.72 9.77
N VAL A 37 3.91 9.83 10.15
CA VAL A 37 3.56 8.52 10.73
C VAL A 37 2.82 8.70 12.06
N ARG A 38 3.24 9.62 12.93
CA ARG A 38 2.52 9.93 14.17
C ARG A 38 1.11 10.44 13.87
N ALA A 39 0.95 11.34 12.91
CA ALA A 39 -0.36 11.87 12.52
C ALA A 39 -1.27 10.76 11.94
N ALA A 40 -0.71 9.86 11.13
CA ALA A 40 -1.43 8.69 10.61
C ALA A 40 -1.87 7.75 11.75
N ALA A 41 -0.96 7.43 12.68
CA ALA A 41 -1.23 6.56 13.82
C ALA A 41 -2.33 7.11 14.74
N THR A 42 -2.23 8.39 15.13
CA THR A 42 -3.19 8.99 16.06
C THR A 42 -4.55 9.20 15.41
N SER A 43 -4.59 9.70 14.17
CA SER A 43 -5.86 9.99 13.48
C SER A 43 -6.63 8.72 13.07
N SER A 44 -5.95 7.59 12.83
CA SER A 44 -6.60 6.31 12.53
C SER A 44 -7.43 5.75 13.69
N LEU A 45 -7.09 6.11 14.93
CA LEU A 45 -7.75 5.63 16.15
C LEU A 45 -8.78 6.63 16.72
N ASP A 46 -9.05 7.72 16.02
CA ASP A 46 -9.99 8.77 16.46
C ASP A 46 -11.29 8.75 15.65
N ALA A 47 -12.37 8.18 16.19
CA ALA A 47 -13.66 8.10 15.51
C ALA A 47 -14.42 9.45 15.38
N THR A 48 -13.90 10.54 15.96
CA THR A 48 -14.61 11.83 16.03
C THR A 48 -14.53 12.63 14.72
N ALA A 49 -15.28 13.75 14.66
CA ALA A 49 -15.18 14.72 13.57
C ALA A 49 -13.79 15.37 13.48
N ALA A 50 -13.13 15.62 14.62
CA ALA A 50 -11.75 16.09 14.65
C ALA A 50 -10.81 15.04 14.06
N GLY A 51 -11.00 13.76 14.41
CA GLY A 51 -10.29 12.63 13.83
C GLY A 51 -10.45 12.52 12.31
N ARG A 52 -11.65 12.78 11.78
CA ARG A 52 -11.89 12.86 10.32
C ARG A 52 -11.04 13.96 9.66
N ALA A 53 -11.04 15.17 10.22
CA ALA A 53 -10.23 16.27 9.70
C ALA A 53 -8.72 15.96 9.81
N ALA A 54 -8.30 15.30 10.90
CA ALA A 54 -6.92 14.85 11.07
C ALA A 54 -6.52 13.79 10.03
N ARG A 55 -7.38 12.81 9.74
CA ARG A 55 -7.13 11.81 8.69
C ARG A 55 -6.98 12.45 7.30
N GLN A 56 -7.76 13.46 6.95
CA GLN A 56 -7.62 14.18 5.67
C GLN A 56 -6.27 14.90 5.52
N LYS A 57 -5.66 15.29 6.64
CA LYS A 57 -4.31 15.86 6.67
C LYS A 57 -3.24 14.77 6.63
N ALA A 58 -3.47 13.62 7.27
CA ALA A 58 -2.48 12.56 7.43
C ALA A 58 -2.44 11.56 6.25
N PHE A 59 -3.55 11.36 5.54
CA PHE A 59 -3.68 10.34 4.50
C PHE A 59 -4.13 10.91 3.15
N VAL A 60 -3.88 10.15 2.09
CA VAL A 60 -4.37 10.42 0.74
C VAL A 60 -4.86 9.13 0.06
N GLY A 61 -5.67 9.26 -0.99
CA GLY A 61 -6.09 8.15 -1.85
C GLY A 61 -6.74 6.99 -1.10
N ALA A 62 -6.38 5.76 -1.48
CA ALA A 62 -6.92 4.53 -0.89
C ALA A 62 -6.68 4.44 0.62
N ALA A 63 -5.52 4.87 1.11
CA ALA A 63 -5.22 4.87 2.55
C ALA A 63 -6.16 5.81 3.34
N LEU A 64 -6.53 6.97 2.78
CA LEU A 64 -7.53 7.86 3.41
C LEU A 64 -8.91 7.21 3.48
N GLN A 65 -9.33 6.54 2.40
CA GLN A 65 -10.60 5.81 2.38
C GLN A 65 -10.61 4.67 3.40
N SER A 66 -9.54 3.88 3.45
CA SER A 66 -9.35 2.80 4.41
C SER A 66 -9.35 3.31 5.86
N ALA A 67 -8.58 4.36 6.17
CA ALA A 67 -8.54 4.95 7.51
C ALA A 67 -9.92 5.49 7.95
N ASN A 68 -10.68 6.09 7.03
CA ASN A 68 -12.04 6.55 7.32
C ASN A 68 -13.01 5.39 7.56
N ALA A 69 -12.89 4.29 6.80
CA ALA A 69 -13.72 3.11 7.00
C ALA A 69 -13.39 2.42 8.34
N TYR A 70 -12.10 2.23 8.64
CA TYR A 70 -11.64 1.68 9.91
C TYR A 70 -12.17 2.51 11.09
N ALA A 71 -12.07 3.83 11.02
CA ALA A 71 -12.55 4.73 12.06
C ALA A 71 -14.03 4.57 12.39
N LYS A 72 -14.89 4.24 11.41
CA LYS A 72 -16.32 3.95 11.64
C LYS A 72 -16.53 2.70 12.47
N THR A 73 -15.61 1.74 12.42
CA THR A 73 -15.72 0.49 13.17
C THR A 73 -15.26 0.61 14.63
N LEU A 74 -14.45 1.63 14.96
CA LEU A 74 -13.84 1.80 16.28
C LEU A 74 -14.82 1.81 17.47
N PRO A 75 -16.03 2.40 17.39
CA PRO A 75 -16.96 2.39 18.51
C PRO A 75 -17.39 0.99 18.96
N GLY A 76 -17.40 0.02 18.05
CA GLY A 76 -17.76 -1.37 18.35
C GLY A 76 -16.57 -2.33 18.49
N ARG A 77 -15.33 -1.81 18.48
CA ARG A 77 -14.11 -2.58 18.75
C ARG A 77 -13.71 -2.50 20.22
N THR A 78 -13.24 -3.62 20.74
CA THR A 78 -12.64 -3.75 22.06
C THR A 78 -11.29 -3.03 22.13
N ALA A 79 -10.78 -2.81 23.35
CA ALA A 79 -9.44 -2.25 23.53
C ALA A 79 -8.34 -3.14 22.92
N ALA A 80 -8.47 -4.47 23.04
CA ALA A 80 -7.53 -5.41 22.45
C ALA A 80 -7.48 -5.31 20.92
N GLU A 81 -8.65 -5.27 20.27
CA GLU A 81 -8.74 -5.12 18.81
C GLU A 81 -8.20 -3.79 18.29
N LYS A 82 -8.31 -2.71 19.09
CA LYS A 82 -7.69 -1.42 18.77
C LYS A 82 -6.17 -1.47 18.91
N ALA A 83 -5.68 -2.15 19.95
CA ALA A 83 -4.25 -2.31 20.20
C ALA A 83 -3.56 -3.17 19.13
N ASP A 84 -4.28 -4.12 18.50
CA ASP A 84 -3.74 -4.95 17.41
C ASP A 84 -3.35 -4.13 16.17
N ALA A 85 -4.02 -3.00 15.93
CA ALA A 85 -3.76 -2.11 14.80
C ALA A 85 -2.97 -0.84 15.18
N GLU A 86 -2.61 -0.68 16.46
CA GLU A 86 -1.91 0.52 16.92
C GLU A 86 -0.47 0.54 16.40
N LEU A 87 -0.10 1.63 15.71
CA LEU A 87 1.26 1.86 15.23
C LEU A 87 2.12 2.50 16.32
N ALA A 88 3.40 2.13 16.37
CA ALA A 88 4.40 2.87 17.14
C ALA A 88 4.59 4.28 16.55
N THR A 89 4.67 5.27 17.44
CA THR A 89 4.83 6.70 17.10
C THR A 89 6.25 7.23 17.36
N THR A 90 7.15 6.32 17.76
CA THR A 90 8.56 6.54 18.06
C THR A 90 9.39 5.50 17.33
N GLY A 91 10.64 5.80 17.01
CA GLY A 91 11.51 4.86 16.28
C GLY A 91 11.14 4.70 14.80
N VAL A 92 10.46 5.68 14.22
CA VAL A 92 10.20 5.74 12.77
C VAL A 92 11.54 5.87 12.06
N LYS A 93 11.80 4.98 11.10
CA LYS A 93 13.02 4.95 10.30
C LYS A 93 12.71 5.32 8.86
N VAL A 94 13.41 6.29 8.29
CA VAL A 94 13.40 6.51 6.84
C VAL A 94 14.28 5.44 6.18
N LEU A 95 13.69 4.69 5.24
CA LEU A 95 14.40 3.67 4.48
C LEU A 95 14.95 4.23 3.16
N ALA A 96 14.19 5.11 2.50
CA ALA A 96 14.62 5.77 1.28
C ALA A 96 13.82 7.05 1.00
N LEU A 97 14.42 7.90 0.18
CA LEU A 97 13.85 9.14 -0.34
C LEU A 97 13.86 9.08 -1.86
N SER A 98 12.85 9.64 -2.53
CA SER A 98 12.94 9.85 -3.99
C SER A 98 14.04 10.87 -4.31
N ARG A 99 14.48 10.94 -5.57
CA ARG A 99 15.48 11.90 -6.03
C ARG A 99 14.85 13.26 -6.34
N ALA A 100 15.66 14.31 -6.30
CA ALA A 100 15.25 15.64 -6.74
C ALA A 100 14.82 15.61 -8.21
N GLY A 101 13.63 16.14 -8.50
CA GLY A 101 13.00 16.08 -9.82
C GLY A 101 11.97 14.94 -9.96
N ASP A 102 11.97 13.96 -9.06
CA ASP A 102 10.89 12.97 -9.00
C ASP A 102 9.60 13.63 -8.49
N ASN A 103 8.47 13.32 -9.15
CA ASN A 103 7.15 13.82 -8.79
C ASN A 103 6.12 12.65 -8.81
N PRO A 104 5.38 12.40 -7.72
CA PRO A 104 5.46 13.07 -6.42
C PRO A 104 6.78 12.79 -5.68
N ALA A 105 7.10 13.68 -4.73
CA ALA A 105 8.15 13.41 -3.74
C ALA A 105 7.69 12.24 -2.86
N GLN A 106 8.58 11.28 -2.63
CA GLN A 106 8.27 10.05 -1.89
C GLN A 106 9.25 9.81 -0.76
N VAL A 107 8.72 9.40 0.39
CA VAL A 107 9.51 8.88 1.51
C VAL A 107 8.99 7.49 1.83
N LEU A 108 9.86 6.50 1.75
CA LEU A 108 9.57 5.17 2.28
C LEU A 108 10.05 5.12 3.72
N ALA A 109 9.10 5.09 4.66
CA ALA A 109 9.37 4.97 6.08
C ALA A 109 8.99 3.59 6.61
N GLN A 110 9.56 3.23 7.75
CA GLN A 110 9.23 2.04 8.51
C GLN A 110 8.89 2.42 9.95
N THR A 111 7.80 1.84 10.46
CA THR A 111 7.47 1.81 11.88
C THR A 111 7.14 0.36 12.28
N THR A 112 6.56 0.15 13.45
CA THR A 112 6.10 -1.16 13.91
C THR A 112 4.67 -1.12 14.43
N LEU A 113 4.00 -2.28 14.45
CA LEU A 113 2.82 -2.49 15.27
C LEU A 113 3.25 -2.50 16.75
N LYS A 114 2.61 -1.69 17.57
CA LYS A 114 3.00 -1.48 18.98
C LYS A 114 2.91 -2.77 19.80
N LYS A 115 1.91 -3.60 19.53
CA LYS A 115 1.65 -4.84 20.28
C LYS A 115 2.60 -5.97 19.89
N THR A 116 2.83 -6.18 18.60
CA THR A 116 3.56 -7.35 18.09
C THR A 116 5.00 -7.05 17.72
N GLY A 117 5.36 -5.76 17.56
CA GLY A 117 6.66 -5.35 17.02
C GLY A 117 6.83 -5.60 15.53
N ALA A 118 5.81 -6.14 14.84
CA ALA A 118 5.89 -6.43 13.41
C ALA A 118 6.13 -5.15 12.61
N ALA A 119 7.03 -5.21 11.63
CA ALA A 119 7.38 -4.06 10.80
C ALA A 119 6.19 -3.62 9.94
N VAL A 120 6.05 -2.30 9.77
CA VAL A 120 5.03 -1.67 8.92
C VAL A 120 5.73 -0.71 7.99
N LEU A 121 5.57 -0.93 6.68
CA LEU A 121 6.03 0.00 5.66
C LEU A 121 4.99 1.10 5.48
N VAL A 122 5.47 2.35 5.41
CA VAL A 122 4.64 3.52 5.19
C VAL A 122 5.18 4.27 3.97
N LEU A 123 4.40 4.28 2.88
CA LEU A 123 4.69 5.14 1.73
C LEU A 123 4.08 6.51 2.01
N LEU A 124 4.95 7.51 2.17
CA LEU A 124 4.56 8.89 2.26
C LEU A 124 4.75 9.57 0.91
N VAL A 125 3.76 10.34 0.48
CA VAL A 125 3.79 11.16 -0.74
C VAL A 125 3.54 12.60 -0.39
N GLY A 126 4.22 13.51 -1.06
CA GLY A 126 4.14 14.94 -0.77
C GLY A 126 4.63 15.79 -1.94
N ASP A 127 4.71 17.09 -1.68
CA ASP A 127 5.39 18.01 -2.57
C ASP A 127 6.91 18.00 -2.31
N THR A 128 7.66 18.68 -3.18
CA THR A 128 9.13 18.74 -3.13
C THR A 128 9.65 19.72 -2.07
N SER A 129 8.79 20.38 -1.28
CA SER A 129 9.22 21.28 -0.20
C SER A 129 9.70 20.52 1.04
N GLY A 130 9.40 19.21 1.10
CA GLY A 130 9.62 18.38 2.27
C GLY A 130 8.64 18.60 3.41
N THR A 131 7.65 19.47 3.20
CA THR A 131 6.53 19.66 4.13
C THR A 131 5.27 18.96 3.59
N GLY A 132 4.32 18.64 4.48
CA GLY A 132 3.00 18.18 4.05
C GLY A 132 2.91 16.74 3.50
N PHE A 133 3.90 15.88 3.78
CA PHE A 133 3.82 14.46 3.45
C PHE A 133 2.56 13.79 4.05
N LYS A 134 1.88 13.00 3.23
CA LYS A 134 0.71 12.20 3.60
C LYS A 134 0.96 10.74 3.33
N ALA A 135 0.42 9.86 4.18
CA ALA A 135 0.48 8.43 3.95
C ALA A 135 -0.44 8.03 2.78
N ALA A 136 0.18 7.53 1.70
CA ALA A 136 -0.49 6.88 0.58
C ALA A 136 -0.69 5.38 0.84
N ALA A 137 0.18 4.77 1.66
CA ALA A 137 0.06 3.38 2.08
C ALA A 137 0.57 3.19 3.52
N VAL A 138 -0.06 2.28 4.25
CA VAL A 138 0.38 1.78 5.56
C VAL A 138 0.18 0.27 5.55
N THR A 139 1.25 -0.49 5.32
CA THR A 139 1.17 -1.93 5.06
C THR A 139 2.09 -2.70 6.01
N PRO A 140 1.54 -3.49 6.96
CA PRO A 140 2.31 -4.45 7.72
C PRO A 140 3.07 -5.41 6.80
N MET A 141 4.35 -5.66 7.12
CA MET A 141 5.16 -6.62 6.40
C MET A 141 4.67 -8.03 6.67
N LEU A 142 4.72 -8.87 5.64
CA LEU A 142 4.45 -10.30 5.79
C LEU A 142 5.55 -10.94 6.67
N PRO A 143 5.23 -12.00 7.43
CA PRO A 143 6.24 -12.74 8.19
C PRO A 143 7.42 -13.14 7.30
N ASP A 144 8.64 -13.00 7.84
CA ASP A 144 9.92 -13.32 7.18
C ASP A 144 10.22 -12.56 5.87
N ALA A 145 9.35 -11.64 5.44
CA ALA A 145 9.58 -10.84 4.25
C ALA A 145 10.79 -9.90 4.44
N LYS A 146 11.56 -9.76 3.37
CA LYS A 146 12.75 -8.90 3.34
C LYS A 146 12.66 -7.90 2.20
N LEU A 147 12.95 -6.65 2.56
CA LEU A 147 13.18 -5.58 1.60
C LEU A 147 14.69 -5.50 1.31
N ASP A 148 15.05 -5.61 0.03
CA ASP A 148 16.43 -5.45 -0.41
C ASP A 148 16.90 -4.00 -0.16
N ALA A 149 18.22 -3.80 -0.20
CA ALA A 149 18.80 -2.50 0.05
C ALA A 149 18.28 -1.44 -0.96
N LEU A 150 17.99 -0.25 -0.44
CA LEU A 150 17.71 0.96 -1.20
C LEU A 150 18.97 1.81 -1.30
N ASP A 151 18.98 2.79 -2.20
CA ASP A 151 20.03 3.81 -2.19
C ASP A 151 20.01 4.56 -0.85
N PRO A 152 21.18 4.97 -0.32
CA PRO A 152 21.24 5.68 0.95
C PRO A 152 20.44 6.99 0.87
N THR A 153 19.92 7.44 2.02
CA THR A 153 19.11 8.67 2.10
C THR A 153 19.91 9.93 1.74
N SER A 154 21.24 9.87 1.72
CA SER A 154 22.12 10.93 1.21
C SER A 154 22.05 11.11 -0.29
N ASP A 155 21.64 10.07 -1.03
CA ASP A 155 21.69 10.03 -2.50
C ASP A 155 20.27 9.99 -3.10
N GLY A 156 19.32 9.39 -2.36
CA GLY A 156 17.97 9.16 -2.83
C GLY A 156 17.90 8.01 -3.84
N SER A 157 16.83 7.25 -3.74
CA SER A 157 16.45 6.20 -4.69
C SER A 157 15.63 6.80 -5.82
N ALA A 158 15.91 6.43 -7.07
CA ALA A 158 15.09 6.89 -8.19
C ALA A 158 13.64 6.39 -8.04
N ALA A 159 12.67 7.21 -8.45
CA ALA A 159 11.31 6.72 -8.65
C ALA A 159 11.28 5.60 -9.72
N ILE A 160 10.26 4.74 -9.64
CA ILE A 160 10.14 3.60 -10.57
C ILE A 160 9.93 4.00 -12.03
N ALA A 161 9.34 5.18 -12.28
CA ALA A 161 8.98 5.71 -13.59
C ALA A 161 8.24 4.65 -14.45
N ASP A 162 8.72 4.38 -15.66
CA ASP A 162 8.13 3.44 -16.63
C ASP A 162 8.40 1.95 -16.32
N GLY A 163 9.11 1.65 -15.23
CA GLY A 163 9.47 0.29 -14.85
C GLY A 163 10.57 -0.35 -15.71
N LYS A 164 11.28 0.41 -16.55
CA LYS A 164 12.39 -0.12 -17.37
C LYS A 164 13.46 -0.78 -16.50
N GLY A 165 13.96 -1.94 -16.93
CA GLY A 165 14.98 -2.71 -16.20
C GLY A 165 14.44 -3.57 -15.05
N LEU A 166 13.12 -3.63 -14.86
CA LEU A 166 12.47 -4.60 -13.99
C LEU A 166 12.14 -5.88 -14.77
N SER A 167 12.00 -7.01 -14.07
CA SER A 167 11.67 -8.32 -14.66
C SER A 167 10.27 -8.37 -15.29
N ALA A 168 9.37 -7.50 -14.83
CA ALA A 168 8.04 -7.27 -15.39
C ALA A 168 7.61 -5.83 -15.08
N LYS A 169 6.66 -5.28 -15.84
CA LYS A 169 6.11 -3.96 -15.55
C LYS A 169 5.28 -4.00 -14.26
N PRO A 170 5.30 -2.93 -13.44
CA PRO A 170 4.49 -2.86 -12.23
C PRO A 170 3.01 -3.25 -12.44
N ASP A 171 2.36 -2.69 -13.45
CA ASP A 171 0.94 -2.97 -13.73
C ASP A 171 0.69 -4.43 -14.12
N ASP A 172 1.63 -5.07 -14.83
CA ASP A 172 1.54 -6.49 -15.20
C ASP A 172 1.68 -7.38 -13.96
N VAL A 173 2.56 -7.01 -13.02
CA VAL A 173 2.73 -7.73 -11.75
C VAL A 173 1.48 -7.62 -10.88
N VAL A 174 0.90 -6.43 -10.77
CA VAL A 174 -0.33 -6.20 -10.00
C VAL A 174 -1.52 -6.93 -10.62
N SER A 175 -1.62 -6.93 -11.95
CA SER A 175 -2.64 -7.69 -12.67
C SER A 175 -2.48 -9.20 -12.50
N ALA A 176 -1.22 -9.69 -12.52
CA ALA A 176 -0.91 -11.09 -12.27
C ALA A 176 -1.27 -11.49 -10.82
N PHE A 177 -1.07 -10.61 -9.85
CA PHE A 177 -1.48 -10.83 -8.46
C PHE A 177 -3.00 -10.94 -8.38
N ALA A 178 -3.72 -9.93 -8.90
CA ALA A 178 -5.18 -9.93 -8.91
C ALA A 178 -5.77 -11.21 -9.52
N ALA A 179 -5.24 -11.64 -10.66
CA ALA A 179 -5.68 -12.86 -11.34
C ALA A 179 -5.32 -14.15 -10.57
N SER A 180 -4.24 -14.16 -9.79
CA SER A 180 -3.80 -15.36 -9.06
C SER A 180 -4.59 -15.60 -7.77
N VAL A 181 -5.23 -14.57 -7.21
CA VAL A 181 -5.99 -14.68 -5.95
C VAL A 181 -7.51 -14.61 -6.12
N LYS A 182 -8.02 -14.39 -7.33
CA LYS A 182 -9.47 -14.41 -7.59
C LYS A 182 -10.10 -15.78 -7.33
N TYR A 183 -11.41 -15.79 -7.10
CA TYR A 183 -12.19 -17.00 -6.85
C TYR A 183 -13.52 -16.94 -7.63
N PRO A 184 -13.95 -18.04 -8.29
CA PRO A 184 -13.50 -19.43 -8.13
C PRO A 184 -12.26 -19.87 -8.91
N ASP A 185 -11.85 -19.10 -9.92
CA ASP A 185 -10.90 -19.56 -10.94
C ASP A 185 -9.54 -18.82 -10.90
N PRO A 186 -8.70 -19.01 -9.87
CA PRO A 186 -7.41 -18.36 -9.79
C PRO A 186 -6.50 -18.80 -10.95
N THR A 187 -5.75 -17.85 -11.51
CA THR A 187 -4.83 -18.10 -12.63
C THR A 187 -3.41 -18.31 -12.13
N THR A 188 -2.74 -19.35 -12.61
CA THR A 188 -1.32 -19.56 -12.29
C THR A 188 -0.46 -18.55 -13.06
N THR A 189 0.60 -18.05 -12.42
CA THR A 189 1.52 -17.09 -13.02
C THR A 189 2.96 -17.40 -12.64
N LYS A 190 3.89 -17.08 -13.53
CA LYS A 190 5.34 -17.12 -13.26
C LYS A 190 5.92 -15.74 -12.95
N VAL A 191 5.08 -14.70 -13.04
CA VAL A 191 5.48 -13.32 -12.77
C VAL A 191 5.66 -13.08 -11.28
N LEU A 192 4.93 -13.81 -10.44
CA LEU A 192 5.01 -13.75 -8.99
C LEU A 192 5.59 -15.05 -8.44
N ALA A 193 6.35 -14.92 -7.35
CA ALA A 193 6.76 -16.04 -6.54
C ALA A 193 5.58 -16.49 -5.68
N ASP A 194 5.59 -17.75 -5.27
CA ASP A 194 4.63 -18.22 -4.26
C ASP A 194 4.86 -17.47 -2.95
N ASP A 195 3.77 -17.03 -2.33
CA ASP A 195 3.82 -16.28 -1.08
C ASP A 195 2.67 -16.67 -0.12
N PRO A 196 2.87 -16.51 1.20
CA PRO A 196 1.86 -16.89 2.19
C PRO A 196 0.54 -16.11 2.09
N LEU A 197 0.57 -14.85 1.64
CA LEU A 197 -0.62 -14.03 1.52
C LEU A 197 -1.53 -14.54 0.40
N SER A 198 -0.97 -14.77 -0.79
CA SER A 198 -1.72 -15.27 -1.95
C SER A 198 -2.34 -16.64 -1.67
N GLU A 199 -1.64 -17.51 -0.95
CA GLU A 199 -2.20 -18.80 -0.52
C GLU A 199 -3.32 -18.59 0.52
N GLN A 200 -3.12 -17.74 1.52
CA GLN A 200 -4.13 -17.44 2.54
C GLN A 200 -5.41 -16.85 1.92
N LEU A 201 -5.30 -15.96 0.93
CA LEU A 201 -6.44 -15.38 0.22
C LEU A 201 -7.24 -16.45 -0.52
N ARG A 202 -6.55 -17.32 -1.28
CA ARG A 202 -7.18 -18.45 -1.98
C ARG A 202 -7.87 -19.43 -1.02
N GLN A 203 -7.22 -19.75 0.11
CA GLN A 203 -7.80 -20.63 1.13
C GLN A 203 -9.02 -20.01 1.80
N SER A 204 -8.96 -18.72 2.12
CA SER A 204 -10.07 -17.99 2.74
C SER A 204 -11.27 -17.93 1.81
N ALA A 205 -11.08 -17.63 0.53
CA ALA A 205 -12.14 -17.61 -0.48
C ALA A 205 -12.80 -19.00 -0.66
N ARG A 206 -11.99 -20.07 -0.71
CA ARG A 206 -12.48 -21.45 -0.74
C ARG A 206 -13.30 -21.80 0.51
N ALA A 207 -12.82 -21.42 1.69
CA ALA A 207 -13.52 -21.68 2.94
C ALA A 207 -14.87 -20.95 3.00
N GLN A 208 -14.93 -19.70 2.53
CA GLN A 208 -16.20 -18.95 2.43
C GLN A 208 -17.19 -19.64 1.49
N SER A 209 -16.73 -20.05 0.30
CA SER A 209 -17.57 -20.80 -0.65
C SER A 209 -18.06 -22.13 -0.07
N GLN A 210 -17.19 -22.89 0.60
CA GLN A 210 -17.55 -24.15 1.25
C GLN A 210 -18.56 -23.94 2.39
N ALA A 211 -18.46 -22.84 3.13
CA ALA A 211 -19.42 -22.51 4.19
C ALA A 211 -20.83 -22.22 3.64
N LEU A 212 -20.93 -21.70 2.42
CA LEU A 212 -22.22 -21.53 1.72
C LEU A 212 -22.75 -22.85 1.14
N ASN A 213 -21.84 -23.76 0.72
CA ASN A 213 -22.19 -25.07 0.15
C ASN A 213 -23.26 -24.94 -0.95
N ASN A 214 -24.22 -25.85 -1.04
CA ASN A 214 -25.33 -25.82 -1.99
C ASN A 214 -26.34 -24.68 -1.74
N GLN A 215 -26.19 -23.88 -0.68
CA GLN A 215 -27.13 -22.82 -0.33
C GLN A 215 -26.89 -21.53 -1.12
N GLY A 216 -25.67 -21.32 -1.63
CA GLY A 216 -25.31 -20.09 -2.32
C GLY A 216 -24.06 -20.22 -3.18
N ALA A 217 -23.62 -19.09 -3.71
CA ALA A 217 -22.38 -18.95 -4.45
C ALA A 217 -21.57 -17.81 -3.82
N PHE A 218 -20.25 -17.98 -3.84
CA PHE A 218 -19.28 -16.96 -3.46
C PHE A 218 -18.36 -16.69 -4.65
N THR A 219 -18.10 -15.42 -4.93
CA THR A 219 -17.11 -14.96 -5.91
C THR A 219 -16.28 -13.85 -5.31
N GLN A 220 -15.00 -13.80 -5.67
CA GLN A 220 -14.06 -12.79 -5.19
C GLN A 220 -13.23 -12.31 -6.38
N GLU A 221 -13.34 -11.03 -6.68
CA GLU A 221 -12.61 -10.37 -7.76
C GLU A 221 -11.68 -9.29 -7.19
N HIS A 222 -10.49 -9.16 -7.77
CA HIS A 222 -9.52 -8.14 -7.40
C HIS A 222 -9.29 -7.24 -8.61
N GLU A 223 -9.59 -5.96 -8.47
CA GLU A 223 -9.47 -4.99 -9.56
C GLU A 223 -8.27 -4.07 -9.28
N PRO A 224 -7.17 -4.15 -10.06
CA PRO A 224 -6.09 -3.19 -9.98
C PRO A 224 -6.60 -1.75 -10.22
N LYS A 225 -6.28 -0.84 -9.28
CA LYS A 225 -6.56 0.60 -9.42
C LYS A 225 -5.32 1.41 -9.78
N GLY A 226 -4.15 0.78 -9.70
CA GLY A 226 -2.89 1.32 -10.16
C GLY A 226 -1.82 1.36 -9.08
N VAL A 227 -0.66 1.88 -9.47
CA VAL A 227 0.50 2.06 -8.60
C VAL A 227 0.39 3.37 -7.84
N LEU A 228 0.55 3.29 -6.51
CA LEU A 228 0.53 4.43 -5.60
C LEU A 228 1.89 5.16 -5.55
N GLY A 229 2.97 4.42 -5.80
CA GLY A 229 4.34 4.90 -5.80
C GLY A 229 5.33 3.75 -5.68
N GLY A 230 6.61 4.08 -5.69
CA GLY A 230 7.69 3.10 -5.60
C GLY A 230 9.06 3.72 -5.80
N LEU A 231 10.07 3.03 -5.27
CA LEU A 231 11.47 3.44 -5.32
C LEU A 231 12.33 2.28 -5.85
N ARG A 232 13.35 2.63 -6.64
CA ARG A 232 14.35 1.68 -7.14
C ARG A 232 15.22 1.16 -6.00
N LEU A 233 15.51 -0.13 -6.07
CA LEU A 233 16.48 -0.78 -5.18
C LEU A 233 17.90 -0.42 -5.62
N LYS A 234 18.83 -0.50 -4.67
CA LYS A 234 20.25 -0.20 -4.85
C LYS A 234 20.84 -1.03 -6.00
N ASP A 235 21.80 -0.45 -6.71
CA ASP A 235 22.60 -1.09 -7.76
C ASP A 235 21.75 -1.63 -8.94
N GLY A 236 20.53 -1.11 -9.11
CA GLY A 236 19.63 -1.54 -10.18
C GLY A 236 18.99 -2.91 -9.97
N ASN A 237 19.01 -3.45 -8.74
CA ASN A 237 18.51 -4.79 -8.43
C ASN A 237 16.98 -4.94 -8.50
N GLY A 238 16.24 -3.87 -8.76
CA GLY A 238 14.79 -3.90 -8.90
C GLY A 238 14.12 -2.65 -8.37
N ALA A 239 12.91 -2.81 -7.85
CA ALA A 239 12.11 -1.78 -7.21
C ALA A 239 11.20 -2.35 -6.12
N ILE A 240 10.89 -1.53 -5.12
CA ILE A 240 9.71 -1.70 -4.26
C ILE A 240 8.57 -0.85 -4.82
N VAL A 241 7.41 -1.47 -5.04
CA VAL A 241 6.22 -0.84 -5.61
C VAL A 241 5.06 -1.01 -4.65
N PHE A 242 4.31 0.06 -4.39
CA PHE A 242 3.05 0.01 -3.68
C PHE A 242 1.91 0.13 -4.67
N ALA A 243 0.97 -0.81 -4.64
CA ALA A 243 -0.17 -0.83 -5.53
C ALA A 243 -1.48 -0.93 -4.76
N HIS A 244 -2.52 -0.32 -5.32
CA HIS A 244 -3.89 -0.41 -4.80
C HIS A 244 -4.73 -1.31 -5.70
N LEU A 245 -5.44 -2.22 -5.07
CA LEU A 245 -6.50 -3.04 -5.65
C LEU A 245 -7.79 -2.80 -4.88
N VAL A 246 -8.92 -2.93 -5.57
CA VAL A 246 -10.22 -3.04 -4.93
C VAL A 246 -10.66 -4.50 -5.03
N ARG A 247 -10.88 -5.13 -3.87
CA ARG A 247 -11.46 -6.47 -3.81
C ARG A 247 -12.96 -6.36 -3.66
N ASN A 248 -13.69 -7.10 -4.48
CA ASN A 248 -15.14 -7.24 -4.39
C ASN A 248 -15.48 -8.69 -4.08
N ASP A 249 -16.11 -8.90 -2.93
CA ASP A 249 -16.61 -10.19 -2.51
C ASP A 249 -18.13 -10.19 -2.71
N ALA A 250 -18.66 -11.15 -3.46
CA ALA A 250 -20.09 -11.27 -3.73
C ALA A 250 -20.63 -12.62 -3.26
N ILE A 251 -21.73 -12.56 -2.52
CA ILE A 251 -22.49 -13.70 -2.00
C ILE A 251 -23.87 -13.65 -2.62
N ALA A 252 -24.30 -14.76 -3.22
CA ALA A 252 -25.66 -14.91 -3.76
C ALA A 252 -26.26 -16.23 -3.29
N MET A 253 -27.38 -16.16 -2.57
CA MET A 253 -28.09 -17.31 -2.04
C MET A 253 -29.08 -17.87 -3.06
N ARG A 254 -29.08 -19.19 -3.25
CA ARG A 254 -30.04 -19.89 -4.12
C ARG A 254 -31.42 -19.95 -3.51
N THR A 255 -31.48 -20.04 -2.18
CA THR A 255 -32.69 -19.97 -1.38
C THR A 255 -32.47 -19.01 -0.22
N PRO A 256 -33.48 -18.25 0.24
CA PRO A 256 -33.30 -17.34 1.36
C PRO A 256 -32.87 -18.09 2.63
N VAL A 257 -31.71 -17.73 3.19
CA VAL A 257 -31.20 -18.27 4.46
C VAL A 257 -30.65 -17.13 5.30
N LYS A 258 -30.86 -17.17 6.62
CA LYS A 258 -30.31 -16.16 7.53
C LYS A 258 -28.82 -16.40 7.73
N LEU A 259 -28.00 -15.57 7.10
CA LEU A 259 -26.57 -15.50 7.34
C LEU A 259 -26.25 -14.37 8.32
N THR A 260 -25.43 -14.67 9.31
CA THR A 260 -24.87 -13.66 10.20
C THR A 260 -23.63 -13.05 9.52
N PRO A 261 -23.62 -11.74 9.23
CA PRO A 261 -22.46 -11.09 8.62
C PRO A 261 -21.27 -11.08 9.59
N ALA A 262 -20.05 -10.97 9.03
CA ALA A 262 -18.86 -10.74 9.82
C ALA A 262 -18.99 -9.44 10.65
N LYS A 263 -18.32 -9.40 11.80
CA LYS A 263 -18.33 -8.25 12.71
C LYS A 263 -17.99 -6.95 11.98
N ASP A 264 -16.98 -6.95 11.13
CA ASP A 264 -16.52 -5.75 10.43
C ASP A 264 -17.58 -5.20 9.46
N LEU A 265 -18.30 -6.07 8.75
CA LEU A 265 -19.43 -5.65 7.91
C LEU A 265 -20.54 -5.03 8.77
N THR A 266 -20.86 -5.65 9.91
CA THR A 266 -21.88 -5.14 10.83
C THR A 266 -21.50 -3.77 11.40
N LEU A 267 -20.24 -3.61 11.82
CA LEU A 267 -19.74 -2.35 12.37
C LEU A 267 -19.67 -1.24 11.33
N LEU A 268 -19.35 -1.58 10.08
CA LEU A 268 -19.22 -0.59 9.00
C LEU A 268 -20.58 -0.14 8.45
N THR A 269 -21.54 -1.05 8.33
CA THR A 269 -22.79 -0.84 7.57
C THR A 269 -24.06 -0.87 8.42
N GLY A 270 -23.99 -1.44 9.62
CA GLY A 270 -25.15 -1.70 10.47
C GLY A 270 -25.97 -2.94 10.06
N ILE A 271 -25.60 -3.64 8.98
CA ILE A 271 -26.28 -4.86 8.54
C ILE A 271 -26.04 -5.97 9.57
N LYS A 272 -27.13 -6.56 10.08
CA LYS A 272 -27.10 -7.62 11.10
C LYS A 272 -27.48 -9.00 10.57
N GLN A 273 -28.03 -9.06 9.37
CA GLN A 273 -28.50 -10.28 8.73
C GLN A 273 -28.43 -10.11 7.22
N ILE A 274 -27.99 -11.14 6.51
CA ILE A 274 -28.08 -11.28 5.06
C ILE A 274 -29.02 -12.44 4.79
N THR A 275 -29.94 -12.29 3.85
CA THR A 275 -30.92 -13.32 3.50
C THR A 275 -30.78 -13.84 2.08
N THR A 276 -30.37 -12.99 1.14
CA THR A 276 -30.39 -13.27 -0.30
C THR A 276 -29.08 -12.96 -0.96
N GLU A 277 -28.51 -11.78 -0.74
CA GLU A 277 -27.28 -11.35 -1.41
C GLU A 277 -26.49 -10.40 -0.53
N ALA A 278 -25.17 -10.39 -0.72
CA ALA A 278 -24.29 -9.37 -0.15
C ALA A 278 -23.14 -9.06 -1.10
N ASN A 279 -22.75 -7.80 -1.13
CA ASN A 279 -21.56 -7.34 -1.83
C ASN A 279 -20.69 -6.56 -0.86
N LEU A 280 -19.42 -6.95 -0.73
CA LEU A 280 -18.44 -6.32 0.13
C LEU A 280 -17.33 -5.75 -0.75
N THR A 281 -16.89 -4.53 -0.45
CA THR A 281 -15.80 -3.86 -1.16
C THR A 281 -14.70 -3.53 -0.17
N SER A 282 -13.51 -4.05 -0.43
CA SER A 282 -12.29 -3.81 0.33
C SER A 282 -11.27 -3.04 -0.49
N ASN A 283 -10.54 -2.14 0.17
CA ASN A 283 -9.29 -1.61 -0.36
C ASN A 283 -8.15 -2.53 0.07
N GLU A 284 -7.43 -3.05 -0.91
CA GLU A 284 -6.23 -3.85 -0.72
C GLU A 284 -5.02 -3.03 -1.21
N ILE A 285 -4.04 -2.84 -0.34
CA ILE A 285 -2.78 -2.18 -0.69
C ILE A 285 -1.67 -3.20 -0.47
N VAL A 286 -0.88 -3.46 -1.51
CA VAL A 286 0.24 -4.41 -1.48
C VAL A 286 1.54 -3.69 -1.78
N ALA A 287 2.60 -4.06 -1.06
CA ALA A 287 3.97 -3.68 -1.37
C ALA A 287 4.68 -4.88 -1.99
N ILE A 288 5.18 -4.70 -3.21
CA ILE A 288 5.74 -5.76 -4.05
C ILE A 288 7.18 -5.38 -4.42
N VAL A 289 8.12 -6.28 -4.16
CA VAL A 289 9.46 -6.16 -4.72
C VAL A 289 9.46 -6.81 -6.11
N ILE A 290 9.76 -6.00 -7.12
CA ILE A 290 9.93 -6.44 -8.51
C ILE A 290 11.44 -6.42 -8.80
N PRO A 291 12.10 -7.56 -8.94
CA PRO A 291 13.55 -7.61 -9.16
C PRO A 291 13.91 -7.21 -10.59
N ALA A 292 15.20 -7.02 -10.86
CA ALA A 292 15.69 -6.87 -12.23
C ALA A 292 15.52 -8.16 -13.07
N SER A 293 15.53 -9.32 -12.42
CA SER A 293 15.32 -10.64 -13.04
C SER A 293 14.61 -11.59 -12.08
N GLY A 294 13.80 -12.49 -12.63
CA GLY A 294 13.05 -13.47 -11.84
C GLY A 294 11.69 -12.95 -11.34
N PRO A 295 10.99 -13.75 -10.53
CA PRO A 295 9.63 -13.43 -10.11
C PRO A 295 9.59 -12.31 -9.06
N ALA A 296 8.55 -11.47 -9.13
CA ALA A 296 8.24 -10.49 -8.11
C ALA A 296 7.70 -11.16 -6.83
N ARG A 297 7.84 -10.48 -5.69
CA ARG A 297 7.46 -11.01 -4.38
C ARG A 297 6.69 -9.99 -3.56
N ILE A 298 5.60 -10.42 -2.94
CA ILE A 298 4.83 -9.58 -2.02
C ILE A 298 5.57 -9.54 -0.69
N VAL A 299 5.80 -8.34 -0.15
CA VAL A 299 6.54 -8.15 1.10
C VAL A 299 5.73 -7.50 2.21
N ALA A 300 4.65 -6.79 1.85
CA ALA A 300 3.73 -6.21 2.80
C ALA A 300 2.33 -6.10 2.18
N ALA A 301 1.30 -6.13 3.01
CA ALA A 301 -0.08 -5.94 2.56
C ALA A 301 -0.96 -5.37 3.66
N SER A 302 -2.01 -4.67 3.25
CA SER A 302 -3.12 -4.27 4.11
C SER A 302 -4.43 -4.44 3.36
N ASP A 303 -5.44 -4.94 4.05
CA ASP A 303 -6.81 -5.09 3.56
C ASP A 303 -7.76 -4.36 4.52
N GLN A 304 -8.65 -3.53 3.99
CA GLN A 304 -9.66 -2.83 4.75
C GLN A 304 -11.00 -2.84 4.02
N LEU A 305 -12.02 -3.42 4.65
CA LEU A 305 -13.40 -3.28 4.20
C LEU A 305 -13.80 -1.80 4.22
N VAL A 306 -14.22 -1.27 3.07
CA VAL A 306 -14.57 0.15 2.89
C VAL A 306 -16.04 0.39 2.56
N ALA A 307 -16.72 -0.61 2.02
CA ALA A 307 -18.16 -0.59 1.81
C ALA A 307 -18.75 -2.01 1.86
N GLY A 308 -20.06 -2.07 2.08
CA GLY A 308 -20.80 -3.31 2.00
C GLY A 308 -22.29 -3.04 1.84
N SER A 309 -22.98 -3.99 1.23
CA SER A 309 -24.43 -4.03 1.11
C SER A 309 -24.92 -5.45 1.29
N GLY A 310 -26.18 -5.60 1.69
CA GLY A 310 -26.80 -6.90 1.87
C GLY A 310 -28.31 -6.78 2.06
N ARG A 311 -29.01 -7.82 1.65
CA ARG A 311 -30.47 -7.98 1.76
C ARG A 311 -30.78 -9.31 2.41
#